data_AF-A0A820TNL8-F1
#
_entry.id   AF-A0A820TNL8-F1
#
_cell.length_a   1.000
_cell.length_b   1.000
_cell.length_c   1.000
_cell.angle_alpha   90.00
_cell.angle_beta   90.00
_cell.angle_gamma   90.00
#
_symmetry.space_group_name_H-M   'P 1'
#
loop_
_entity.id
_entity.type
_entity.pdbx_description
1 polymer ?
#
loop_
_entity_poly.entity_id
_entity_poly.type
_entity_poly.pdbx_seq_one_letter_code
_entity_poly.pdbx_strand_id
1 'polypeptide(L)'
;MDSLEVEQNRGITMKSNNKKYLINLIDTPGHVDFSSEISTVVQLCDGAIILVDVVEGLRSQTLATLRQAWLEHLRIILVFNKIDRLFVEHKWSSHQAYGRIHGVLKHINDVVAKQFTSLLLEKSAEQEVMEKANNDDGDDNWTKNESQIYFSPDYNNVLFASTLDEFIISQIYMQKKLSVKREILMKTLWGDYYFDKKTKRVCKGAQSKGQKPMFVQFIFENLWSVYEAIIIRRDNGKLEKIAASIGAKLTPRDIQHTDPYVPLHLIFNQWLPIASAVFDMVVVQLPNPKALNIEKIEQLMCNKGRRFDTLLSETQQLKQAFINCSSDDQEPVIIYVSKLFYVNKNALSQNRHKSLTAEDIAQERELIKEKEAEETTTNEELTNETKKRSIDDRKRSIGQLDSLGLKSATLSTNIFCPSFSGLQFEASPIVRVAIKSKDSSQMEQLRHGVHLLNQADPFVECTLKDTSEYILSTAGEEHLQRCIDDLTKIYARIEINVSTPTIPFHETIIAPPKVDFLNESLANQQQQFESNKTIEERLSCLLVELSTPNGQCTFQIRAVELSDDIAVSLKIHSKLLAVIEEAQGRDDRKVIVQLNDQTLDQIRQLRERLNAKIYCCKWKYMEFKYS
;
A
#
# COMPACT_ATOMS: atom_id res chain seq x y z
N MET A 1 14.47 -9.61 2.10
CA MET A 1 13.63 -10.57 1.37
C MET A 1 13.77 -10.29 -0.14
N ASP A 2 15.03 -10.25 -0.56
CA ASP A 2 15.73 -11.13 -1.50
C ASP A 2 15.16 -11.34 -2.92
N SER A 3 16.04 -11.06 -3.88
CA SER A 3 15.81 -10.90 -5.32
C SER A 3 16.16 -12.17 -6.12
N LEU A 4 16.10 -13.35 -5.50
CA LEU A 4 16.53 -14.61 -6.10
C LEU A 4 15.41 -15.29 -6.91
N GLU A 5 15.77 -15.89 -8.05
CA GLU A 5 14.88 -16.55 -9.02
C GLU A 5 14.05 -17.73 -8.46
N VAL A 6 14.40 -18.23 -7.27
CA VAL A 6 13.65 -19.29 -6.58
C VAL A 6 12.39 -18.73 -5.90
N GLU A 7 12.43 -17.47 -5.48
CA GLU A 7 11.36 -16.78 -4.75
C GLU A 7 10.26 -16.27 -5.70
N GLN A 8 10.61 -15.89 -6.93
CA GLN A 8 9.65 -15.50 -7.98
C GLN A 8 8.76 -16.64 -8.48
N ASN A 9 9.16 -17.90 -8.31
CA ASN A 9 8.51 -19.06 -8.93
C ASN A 9 7.46 -19.75 -8.05
N ARG A 10 7.10 -19.21 -6.89
CA ARG A 10 6.14 -19.88 -5.99
C ARG A 10 5.05 -18.93 -5.52
N GLY A 11 3.94 -18.89 -6.27
CA GLY A 11 2.65 -18.84 -5.61
C GLY A 11 2.61 -20.03 -4.65
N ILE A 12 2.49 -19.78 -3.34
CA ILE A 12 2.60 -20.84 -2.34
C ILE A 12 1.28 -21.62 -2.38
N THR A 13 1.27 -22.76 -3.06
CA THR A 13 0.14 -23.69 -2.99
C THR A 13 0.25 -24.50 -1.71
N MET A 14 -0.48 -24.11 -0.67
CA MET A 14 -0.56 -24.88 0.57
C MET A 14 -1.84 -25.73 0.59
N LYS A 15 -1.71 -26.97 1.09
CA LYS A 15 -2.83 -27.88 1.31
C LYS A 15 -3.23 -27.79 2.78
N SER A 16 -4.49 -27.47 3.08
CA SER A 16 -5.07 -27.68 4.41
C SER A 16 -6.38 -28.45 4.29
N ASN A 17 -6.58 -29.47 5.13
CA ASN A 17 -7.83 -30.26 5.22
C ASN A 17 -8.43 -30.66 3.84
N ASN A 18 -7.64 -31.28 2.96
CA ASN A 18 -8.03 -31.71 1.62
C ASN A 18 -8.47 -30.61 0.63
N LYS A 19 -8.37 -29.32 0.98
CA LYS A 19 -8.58 -28.18 0.07
C LYS A 19 -7.22 -27.56 -0.29
N LYS A 20 -7.04 -27.28 -1.58
CA LYS A 20 -5.87 -26.57 -2.11
C LYS A 20 -6.21 -25.09 -2.16
N TYR A 21 -5.36 -24.25 -1.58
CA TYR A 21 -5.47 -22.79 -1.71
C TYR A 21 -4.25 -22.28 -2.45
N LEU A 22 -4.47 -21.25 -3.28
CA LEU A 22 -3.41 -20.48 -3.91
C LEU A 22 -3.39 -19.10 -3.24
N ILE A 23 -2.26 -18.75 -2.65
CA ILE A 23 -2.03 -17.42 -2.09
C ILE A 23 -0.95 -16.74 -2.91
N ASN A 24 -1.30 -15.58 -3.47
CA ASN A 24 -0.35 -14.69 -4.11
C ASN A 24 0.14 -13.70 -3.04
N LEU A 25 1.36 -13.93 -2.56
CA LEU A 25 1.99 -13.03 -1.60
C LEU A 25 2.80 -11.99 -2.37
N ILE A 26 2.54 -10.71 -2.08
CA ILE A 26 3.35 -9.61 -2.59
C ILE A 26 4.13 -9.04 -1.42
N ASP A 27 5.45 -9.12 -1.50
CA ASP A 27 6.33 -8.48 -0.52
C ASP A 27 6.53 -7.01 -0.90
N THR A 28 6.42 -6.13 0.08
CA THR A 28 6.53 -4.68 -0.10
C THR A 28 7.70 -4.16 0.72
N PRO A 29 8.51 -3.23 0.19
CA PRO A 29 9.64 -2.68 0.92
C PRO A 29 9.19 -1.90 2.16
N GLY A 30 9.96 -2.04 3.25
CA GLY A 30 9.67 -1.41 4.53
C GLY A 30 10.34 -0.04 4.75
N HIS A 31 11.01 0.56 3.76
CA HIS A 31 11.64 1.88 3.91
C HIS A 31 10.75 3.00 3.33
N VAL A 32 10.79 4.18 3.95
CA VAL A 32 9.86 5.29 3.64
C VAL A 32 9.97 5.79 2.20
N ASP A 33 11.18 5.78 1.65
CA ASP A 33 11.47 6.21 0.28
C ASP A 33 10.83 5.30 -0.79
N PHE A 34 10.38 4.10 -0.43
CA PHE A 34 9.68 3.17 -1.32
C PHE A 34 8.17 3.10 -1.05
N SER A 35 7.61 4.11 -0.38
CA SER A 35 6.15 4.23 -0.17
C SER A 35 5.34 4.23 -1.47
N SER A 36 5.95 4.63 -2.58
CA SER A 36 5.37 4.50 -3.91
C SER A 36 5.13 3.05 -4.33
N GLU A 37 6.04 2.14 -4.00
CA GLU A 37 5.88 0.70 -4.28
C GLU A 37 4.74 0.10 -3.45
N ILE A 38 4.55 0.57 -2.22
CA ILE A 38 3.39 0.18 -1.41
C ILE A 38 2.10 0.66 -2.09
N SER A 39 2.08 1.92 -2.54
CA SER A 39 0.90 2.53 -3.17
C SER A 39 0.48 1.80 -4.45
N THR A 40 1.42 1.24 -5.20
CA THR A 40 1.14 0.47 -6.43
C THR A 40 0.61 -0.93 -6.14
N VAL A 41 1.14 -1.58 -5.10
CA VAL A 41 0.78 -2.94 -4.71
C VAL A 41 -0.57 -3.02 -4.00
N VAL A 42 -0.89 -2.04 -3.15
CA VAL A 42 -2.14 -2.03 -2.37
C VAL A 42 -3.38 -2.11 -3.26
N GLN A 43 -3.36 -1.53 -4.46
CA GLN A 43 -4.46 -1.63 -5.43
C GLN A 43 -4.69 -3.06 -5.98
N LEU A 44 -3.64 -3.89 -6.02
CA LEU A 44 -3.68 -5.27 -6.51
C LEU A 44 -4.08 -6.27 -5.41
N CYS A 45 -3.84 -5.93 -4.15
CA CYS A 45 -4.04 -6.84 -3.02
C CYS A 45 -5.49 -6.85 -2.55
N ASP A 46 -6.01 -7.98 -2.06
CA ASP A 46 -7.35 -8.06 -1.43
C ASP A 46 -7.31 -7.92 0.09
N GLY A 47 -6.12 -8.07 0.66
CA GLY A 47 -5.85 -7.84 2.06
C GLY A 47 -4.39 -7.53 2.31
N ALA A 48 -4.10 -7.07 3.51
CA ALA A 48 -2.76 -6.67 3.93
C ALA A 48 -2.42 -7.27 5.29
N ILE A 49 -1.17 -7.64 5.47
CA ILE A 49 -0.61 -8.02 6.76
C ILE A 49 0.30 -6.88 7.21
N ILE A 50 -0.10 -6.16 8.26
CA ILE A 50 0.67 -5.01 8.76
C ILE A 50 1.47 -5.44 9.99
N LEU A 51 2.79 -5.33 9.90
CA LEU A 51 3.73 -5.64 10.98
C LEU A 51 3.94 -4.41 11.88
N VAL A 52 3.79 -4.59 13.18
CA VAL A 52 4.06 -3.57 14.20
C VAL A 52 5.06 -4.12 15.22
N ASP A 53 6.15 -3.38 15.45
CA ASP A 53 7.09 -3.67 16.51
C ASP A 53 6.46 -3.40 17.89
N VAL A 54 6.46 -4.38 18.79
CA VAL A 54 5.90 -4.22 20.14
C VAL A 54 6.73 -3.33 21.07
N VAL A 55 8.02 -3.18 20.80
CA VAL A 55 8.93 -2.33 21.56
C VAL A 55 8.77 -0.89 21.11
N GLU A 56 8.86 -0.63 19.81
CA GLU A 56 8.79 0.73 19.26
C GLU A 56 7.35 1.25 19.18
N GLY A 57 6.39 0.35 18.96
CA GLY A 57 4.98 0.69 18.75
C GLY A 57 4.71 1.22 17.34
N LEU A 58 3.65 2.02 17.22
CA LEU A 58 3.21 2.57 15.94
C LEU A 58 4.11 3.74 15.51
N ARG A 59 4.75 3.64 14.34
CA ARG A 59 5.55 4.71 13.72
C ARG A 59 4.79 5.40 12.58
N SER A 60 5.29 6.57 12.15
CA SER A 60 4.71 7.38 11.06
C SER A 60 4.51 6.60 9.76
N GLN A 61 5.49 5.78 9.39
CA GLN A 61 5.43 4.96 8.18
C GLN A 61 4.35 3.87 8.25
N THR A 62 4.25 3.17 9.37
CA THR A 62 3.21 2.16 9.58
C THR A 62 1.82 2.81 9.54
N LEU A 63 1.69 4.01 10.09
CA LEU A 63 0.45 4.79 10.03
C LEU A 63 0.08 5.17 8.59
N ALA A 64 1.05 5.62 7.78
CA ALA A 64 0.82 5.93 6.37
C ALA A 64 0.38 4.69 5.59
N THR A 65 1.03 3.55 5.81
CA THR A 65 0.68 2.26 5.17
C THR A 65 -0.73 1.80 5.57
N LEU A 66 -1.07 1.93 6.85
CA LEU A 66 -2.39 1.58 7.37
C LEU A 66 -3.48 2.47 6.76
N ARG A 67 -3.22 3.79 6.65
CA ARG A 67 -4.12 4.73 5.97
C ARG A 67 -4.33 4.35 4.50
N GLN A 68 -3.26 4.04 3.77
CA GLN A 68 -3.34 3.64 2.37
C GLN A 68 -4.13 2.34 2.18
N ALA A 69 -3.84 1.31 2.97
CA ALA A 69 -4.55 0.04 2.91
C ALA A 69 -6.06 0.21 3.17
N TRP A 70 -6.46 1.12 4.04
CA TRP A 70 -7.87 1.44 4.25
C TRP A 70 -8.51 2.25 3.14
N LEU A 71 -7.82 3.26 2.60
CA LEU A 71 -8.35 4.06 1.49
C LEU A 71 -8.68 3.19 0.26
N GLU A 72 -7.95 2.09 0.10
CA GLU A 72 -8.15 1.08 -0.95
C GLU A 72 -8.97 -0.15 -0.47
N HIS A 73 -9.66 -0.02 0.68
CA HIS A 73 -10.61 -1.00 1.23
C HIS A 73 -10.07 -2.41 1.49
N LEU A 74 -8.79 -2.52 1.85
CA LEU A 74 -8.17 -3.81 2.15
C LEU A 74 -8.62 -4.36 3.51
N ARG A 75 -8.76 -5.69 3.60
CA ARG A 75 -8.85 -6.37 4.89
C ARG A 75 -7.46 -6.45 5.53
N ILE A 76 -7.31 -5.83 6.70
CA ILE A 76 -6.03 -5.72 7.39
C ILE A 76 -5.95 -6.73 8.52
N ILE A 77 -4.86 -7.51 8.53
CA ILE A 77 -4.44 -8.35 9.66
C ILE A 77 -3.25 -7.66 10.32
N LEU A 78 -3.38 -7.33 11.60
CA LEU A 78 -2.32 -6.72 12.39
C LEU A 78 -1.42 -7.81 13.00
N VAL A 79 -0.10 -7.66 12.90
CA VAL A 79 0.86 -8.60 13.47
C VAL A 79 1.83 -7.86 14.38
N PHE A 80 1.73 -8.13 15.68
CA PHE A 80 2.69 -7.65 16.67
C PHE A 80 3.97 -8.48 16.60
N ASN A 81 5.02 -7.92 16.02
CA ASN A 81 6.33 -8.56 15.85
C ASN A 81 7.32 -8.12 16.94
N LYS A 82 8.42 -8.86 17.06
CA LYS A 82 9.53 -8.64 18.01
C LYS A 82 9.16 -8.85 19.48
N ILE A 83 8.27 -9.80 19.76
CA ILE A 83 7.83 -10.14 21.12
C ILE A 83 8.97 -10.71 21.97
N ASP A 84 9.92 -11.38 21.34
CA ASP A 84 11.16 -11.88 21.92
C ASP A 84 11.93 -10.80 22.70
N ARG A 85 12.05 -9.58 22.14
CA ARG A 85 12.75 -8.46 22.78
C ARG A 85 12.15 -8.09 24.14
N LEU A 86 10.85 -8.28 24.34
CA LEU A 86 10.20 -8.03 25.64
C LEU A 86 10.76 -8.94 26.73
N PHE A 87 11.07 -10.19 26.37
CA PHE A 87 11.54 -11.22 27.30
C PHE A 87 13.06 -11.29 27.38
N VAL A 88 13.77 -11.13 26.26
CA VAL A 88 15.23 -11.31 26.18
C VAL A 88 15.97 -10.01 26.53
N GLU A 89 15.63 -8.90 25.87
CA GLU A 89 16.32 -7.62 26.07
C GLU A 89 15.80 -6.92 27.32
N HIS A 90 14.48 -6.70 27.39
CA HIS A 90 13.85 -5.96 28.49
C HIS A 90 13.62 -6.80 29.75
N LYS A 91 13.67 -8.14 29.64
CA LYS A 91 13.44 -9.09 30.74
C LYS A 91 12.16 -8.83 31.53
N TRP A 92 11.12 -8.40 30.83
CA TRP A 92 9.82 -8.12 31.44
C TRP A 92 9.12 -9.41 31.85
N SER A 93 8.38 -9.34 32.95
CA SER A 93 7.49 -10.43 33.34
C SER A 93 6.36 -10.62 32.32
N SER A 94 5.78 -11.82 32.25
CA SER A 94 4.65 -12.14 31.37
C SER A 94 3.48 -11.15 31.49
N HIS A 95 3.26 -10.59 32.69
CA HIS A 95 2.20 -9.60 32.91
C HIS A 95 2.56 -8.22 32.35
N GLN A 96 3.81 -7.77 32.53
CA GLN A 96 4.30 -6.50 31.97
C GLN A 96 4.33 -6.54 30.44
N ALA A 97 4.79 -7.65 29.85
CA ALA A 97 4.79 -7.85 28.40
C ALA A 97 3.36 -7.77 27.82
N TYR A 98 2.38 -8.39 28.49
CA TYR A 98 0.96 -8.28 28.11
C TYR A 98 0.46 -6.83 28.22
N GLY A 99 0.79 -6.14 29.32
CA GLY A 99 0.44 -4.73 29.52
C GLY A 99 0.98 -3.82 28.41
N ARG A 100 2.22 -4.04 27.96
CA ARG A 100 2.80 -3.30 26.83
C ARG A 100 2.00 -3.51 25.56
N ILE A 101 1.80 -4.76 25.14
CA ILE A 101 1.13 -5.08 23.88
C ILE A 101 -0.32 -4.57 23.89
N HIS A 102 -1.02 -4.73 25.01
CA HIS A 102 -2.34 -4.15 25.20
C HIS A 102 -2.33 -2.62 25.05
N GLY A 103 -1.31 -1.94 25.60
CA GLY A 103 -1.12 -0.50 25.43
C GLY A 103 -0.86 -0.09 23.98
N VAL A 104 -0.03 -0.84 23.25
CA VAL A 104 0.22 -0.59 21.82
C VAL A 104 -1.05 -0.80 21.00
N LEU A 105 -1.78 -1.88 21.22
CA LEU A 105 -3.06 -2.15 20.54
C LEU A 105 -4.07 -1.03 20.78
N LYS A 106 -4.20 -0.56 22.03
CA LYS A 106 -5.06 0.58 22.36
C LYS A 106 -4.64 1.84 21.59
N HIS A 107 -3.34 2.15 21.60
CA HIS A 107 -2.83 3.32 20.88
C HIS A 107 -3.13 3.24 19.36
N ILE A 108 -2.97 2.07 18.74
CA ILE A 108 -3.32 1.86 17.33
C ILE A 108 -4.82 2.13 17.12
N ASN A 109 -5.69 1.52 17.92
CA ASN A 109 -7.14 1.72 17.81
C ASN A 109 -7.57 3.17 18.06
N ASP A 110 -6.90 3.91 18.95
CA ASP A 110 -7.16 5.33 19.21
C ASP A 110 -6.80 6.19 17.98
N VAL A 111 -5.67 5.89 17.31
CA VAL A 111 -5.23 6.60 16.10
C VAL A 111 -6.14 6.25 14.91
N VAL A 112 -6.46 4.96 14.78
CA VAL A 112 -7.43 4.41 13.82
C VAL A 112 -8.77 5.11 13.93
N ALA A 113 -9.31 5.22 15.15
CA ALA A 113 -10.58 5.89 15.41
C ALA A 113 -10.54 7.36 15.00
N LYS A 114 -9.45 8.07 15.30
CA LYS A 114 -9.28 9.49 14.90
C LYS A 114 -9.24 9.67 13.39
N GLN A 115 -8.46 8.84 12.68
CA GLN A 115 -8.39 8.90 11.22
C GLN A 115 -9.73 8.54 10.58
N PHE A 116 -10.40 7.51 11.08
CA PHE A 116 -11.70 7.10 10.58
C PHE A 116 -12.78 8.14 10.85
N THR A 117 -12.77 8.77 12.03
CA THR A 117 -13.70 9.87 12.36
C THR A 117 -13.43 11.08 11.48
N SER A 118 -12.16 11.41 11.19
CA SER A 118 -11.83 12.47 10.22
C SER A 118 -12.39 12.18 8.84
N LEU A 119 -12.17 10.96 8.33
CA LEU A 119 -12.68 10.53 7.02
C LEU A 119 -14.21 10.44 7.00
N LEU A 120 -14.83 10.03 8.11
CA LEU A 120 -16.27 10.02 8.26
C LEU A 120 -16.82 11.44 8.31
N LEU A 121 -16.22 12.38 9.05
CA LEU A 121 -16.66 13.78 9.09
C LEU A 121 -16.53 14.46 7.72
N GLU A 122 -15.51 14.08 6.94
CA GLU A 122 -15.41 14.46 5.53
C GLU A 122 -16.58 13.90 4.70
N LYS A 123 -17.08 12.70 5.02
CA LYS A 123 -18.24 12.04 4.36
C LYS A 123 -19.61 12.40 4.95
N SER A 124 -19.73 12.73 6.24
CA SER A 124 -21.00 12.98 6.94
C SER A 124 -21.36 14.46 6.95
N ALA A 125 -20.50 15.33 6.44
CA ALA A 125 -20.93 16.58 5.83
C ALA A 125 -21.92 16.38 4.65
N GLU A 126 -22.11 15.13 4.17
CA GLU A 126 -23.01 14.76 3.07
C GLU A 126 -24.37 14.20 3.54
N GLN A 127 -24.63 14.07 4.85
CA GLN A 127 -25.91 13.54 5.37
C GLN A 127 -26.44 14.35 6.56
N GLU A 128 -26.81 15.61 6.32
CA GLU A 128 -27.81 16.32 7.14
C GLU A 128 -29.12 16.52 6.36
N VAL A 129 -29.72 15.47 5.81
CA VAL A 129 -31.17 15.45 5.49
C VAL A 129 -31.71 14.02 5.62
N MET A 130 -32.62 13.81 6.60
CA MET A 130 -33.40 12.57 6.91
C MET A 130 -32.56 11.40 7.46
N GLU A 131 -32.72 10.90 8.69
CA GLU A 131 -33.92 10.70 9.50
C GLU A 131 -33.64 10.97 11.00
N LYS A 132 -34.35 11.94 11.57
CA LYS A 132 -34.72 11.91 12.99
C LYS A 132 -36.20 11.60 13.06
N ALA A 133 -36.55 10.35 13.36
CA ALA A 133 -37.69 9.99 14.20
C ALA A 133 -37.79 8.46 14.32
N ASN A 134 -37.74 7.98 15.56
CA ASN A 134 -38.37 6.75 16.04
C ASN A 134 -38.07 5.45 15.25
N ASN A 135 -37.14 4.66 15.77
CA ASN A 135 -37.47 3.29 16.17
C ASN A 135 -36.48 2.79 17.23
N ASP A 136 -37.05 2.49 18.39
CA ASP A 136 -36.46 1.79 19.51
C ASP A 136 -36.51 0.29 19.18
N ASP A 137 -35.57 -0.17 18.35
CA ASP A 137 -35.29 -1.60 18.16
C ASP A 137 -33.79 -1.76 17.94
N GLY A 138 -33.10 -2.13 19.02
CA GLY A 138 -31.74 -2.64 18.93
C GLY A 138 -31.76 -4.06 18.40
N ASP A 139 -31.16 -4.30 17.24
CA ASP A 139 -30.61 -5.63 16.94
C ASP A 139 -29.54 -5.62 15.83
N ASP A 140 -28.38 -6.15 16.20
CA ASP A 140 -27.38 -6.90 15.41
C ASP A 140 -26.76 -6.42 14.09
N ASN A 141 -27.14 -5.27 13.48
CA ASN A 141 -26.51 -4.85 12.22
C ASN A 141 -25.25 -3.95 12.38
N TRP A 142 -25.07 -3.32 13.55
CA TRP A 142 -23.96 -2.38 13.81
C TRP A 142 -22.61 -3.08 14.13
N THR A 143 -22.64 -4.32 14.63
CA THR A 143 -21.44 -5.04 15.11
C THR A 143 -20.55 -5.58 13.99
N LYS A 144 -21.07 -5.78 12.77
CA LYS A 144 -20.27 -6.29 11.64
C LYS A 144 -19.33 -5.24 11.04
N ASN A 145 -19.77 -3.98 10.95
CA ASN A 145 -18.96 -2.91 10.34
C ASN A 145 -17.77 -2.49 11.22
N GLU A 146 -17.90 -2.55 12.55
CA GLU A 146 -16.81 -2.20 13.47
C GLU A 146 -15.64 -3.20 13.45
N SER A 147 -15.93 -4.49 13.20
CA SER A 147 -14.91 -5.54 13.11
C SER A 147 -13.94 -5.35 11.93
N GLN A 148 -14.35 -4.58 10.91
CA GLN A 148 -13.50 -4.20 9.78
C GLN A 148 -12.50 -3.10 10.13
N ILE A 149 -12.83 -2.26 11.11
CA ILE A 149 -12.11 -1.02 11.39
C ILE A 149 -11.20 -1.19 12.61
N TYR A 150 -11.68 -1.85 13.66
CA TYR A 150 -10.92 -1.98 14.92
C TYR A 150 -10.14 -3.28 15.01
N PHE A 151 -8.93 -3.20 15.57
CA PHE A 151 -8.09 -4.36 15.81
C PHE A 151 -8.39 -4.95 17.20
N SER A 152 -8.78 -6.22 17.24
CA SER A 152 -8.89 -6.99 18.47
C SER A 152 -8.58 -8.46 18.18
N PRO A 153 -7.76 -9.12 19.02
CA PRO A 153 -7.55 -10.56 18.92
C PRO A 153 -8.85 -11.37 18.89
N ASP A 154 -9.91 -10.89 19.55
CA ASP A 154 -11.22 -11.56 19.61
C ASP A 154 -11.95 -11.56 18.25
N TYR A 155 -11.65 -10.58 17.40
CA TYR A 155 -12.13 -10.52 16.00
C TYR A 155 -11.29 -11.37 15.07
N ASN A 156 -10.27 -12.08 15.58
CA ASN A 156 -9.28 -12.77 14.77
C ASN A 156 -8.64 -11.85 13.73
N ASN A 157 -8.32 -10.60 14.05
CA ASN A 157 -7.58 -9.72 13.12
C ASN A 157 -6.21 -9.26 13.69
N VAL A 158 -5.77 -9.88 14.79
CA VAL A 158 -4.48 -9.61 15.43
C VAL A 158 -3.70 -10.92 15.65
N LEU A 159 -2.41 -10.91 15.30
CA LEU A 159 -1.45 -11.97 15.55
C LEU A 159 -0.28 -11.46 16.40
N PHE A 160 0.42 -12.38 17.05
CA PHE A 160 1.57 -12.10 17.91
C PHE A 160 2.75 -12.95 17.46
N ALA A 161 3.86 -12.36 17.03
CA ALA A 161 4.98 -13.03 16.39
C ALA A 161 6.34 -12.66 17.01
N SER A 162 7.28 -13.59 16.92
CA SER A 162 8.70 -13.28 16.80
C SER A 162 9.17 -13.85 15.46
N THR A 163 9.58 -12.96 14.57
CA THR A 163 10.19 -13.36 13.29
C THR A 163 11.62 -13.84 13.49
N LEU A 164 12.32 -13.40 14.55
CA LEU A 164 13.67 -13.84 14.87
C LEU A 164 13.68 -15.30 15.34
N ASP A 165 12.74 -15.67 16.21
CA ASP A 165 12.63 -17.03 16.79
C ASP A 165 11.60 -17.91 16.06
N GLU A 166 11.12 -17.44 14.91
CA GLU A 166 10.22 -18.13 14.00
C GLU A 166 8.94 -18.71 14.64
N PHE A 167 8.24 -17.93 15.48
CA PHE A 167 6.91 -18.31 15.97
C PHE A 167 5.84 -17.26 15.73
N ILE A 168 4.60 -17.74 15.65
CA ILE A 168 3.41 -16.89 15.68
C ILE A 168 2.29 -17.52 16.50
N ILE A 169 1.54 -16.66 17.17
CA ILE A 169 0.40 -17.02 17.99
C ILE A 169 -0.84 -16.39 17.36
N SER A 170 -1.80 -17.24 17.01
CA SER A 170 -3.15 -16.86 16.64
C SER A 170 -4.14 -17.51 17.60
N GLN A 171 -5.25 -16.83 17.90
CA GLN A 171 -6.30 -17.42 18.75
C GLN A 171 -6.88 -18.70 18.11
N ILE A 172 -7.02 -18.70 16.78
CA ILE A 172 -7.48 -19.86 15.98
C ILE A 172 -6.56 -21.07 16.18
N TYR A 173 -5.25 -20.87 16.12
CA TYR A 173 -4.29 -21.96 16.29
C TYR A 173 -4.24 -22.43 17.75
N MET A 174 -4.28 -21.51 18.72
CA MET A 174 -4.35 -21.84 20.15
C MET A 174 -5.57 -22.70 20.51
N GLN A 175 -6.69 -22.50 19.82
CA GLN A 175 -7.89 -23.29 20.00
C GLN A 175 -7.70 -24.79 19.70
N LYS A 176 -6.82 -25.13 18.76
CA LYS A 176 -6.51 -26.55 18.44
C LYS A 176 -5.73 -27.23 19.57
N LYS A 177 -5.03 -26.44 20.40
CA LYS A 177 -4.17 -26.95 21.49
C LYS A 177 -4.83 -26.89 22.87
N LEU A 178 -5.76 -25.97 23.09
CA LEU A 178 -6.45 -25.82 24.36
C LEU A 178 -7.77 -26.61 24.37
N SER A 179 -8.01 -27.40 25.43
CA SER A 179 -9.24 -28.19 25.62
C SER A 179 -10.46 -27.35 26.05
N VAL A 180 -10.61 -26.15 25.50
CA VAL A 180 -11.71 -25.21 25.78
C VAL A 180 -12.56 -25.05 24.51
N LYS A 181 -13.89 -24.92 24.65
CA LYS A 181 -14.79 -24.71 23.51
C LYS A 181 -14.40 -23.47 22.71
N ARG A 182 -14.44 -23.58 21.37
CA ARG A 182 -14.04 -22.54 20.41
C ARG A 182 -14.65 -21.17 20.72
N GLU A 183 -15.97 -21.12 20.81
CA GLU A 183 -16.73 -19.88 20.96
C GLU A 183 -16.38 -19.12 22.24
N ILE A 184 -16.14 -19.86 23.33
CA ILE A 184 -15.76 -19.28 24.62
C ILE A 184 -14.33 -18.76 24.54
N LEU A 185 -13.39 -19.59 24.03
CA LEU A 185 -11.99 -19.21 23.96
C LEU A 185 -11.78 -17.96 23.08
N MET A 186 -12.47 -17.89 21.95
CA MET A 186 -12.41 -16.77 21.02
C MET A 186 -12.81 -15.43 21.63
N LYS A 187 -13.72 -15.42 22.62
CA LYS A 187 -14.21 -14.19 23.26
C LYS A 187 -13.49 -13.85 24.57
N THR A 188 -12.69 -14.78 25.09
CA THR A 188 -12.19 -14.68 26.47
C THR A 188 -10.68 -14.87 26.59
N LEU A 189 -10.00 -15.38 25.57
CA LEU A 189 -8.55 -15.59 25.60
C LEU A 189 -7.82 -14.26 25.78
N TRP A 190 -8.28 -13.20 25.11
CA TRP A 190 -7.77 -11.85 25.25
C TRP A 190 -8.71 -11.00 26.13
N GLY A 191 -8.15 -9.95 26.76
CA GLY A 191 -8.91 -9.03 27.62
C GLY A 191 -8.92 -9.40 29.10
N ASP A 192 -9.90 -8.87 29.83
CA ASP A 192 -9.99 -8.96 31.29
C ASP A 192 -10.73 -10.21 31.79
N TYR A 193 -10.25 -11.37 31.35
CA TYR A 193 -10.75 -12.68 31.75
C TYR A 193 -9.63 -13.51 32.38
N TYR A 194 -9.97 -14.33 33.38
CA TYR A 194 -9.04 -15.27 34.00
C TYR A 194 -9.65 -16.66 34.09
N PHE A 195 -8.80 -17.68 34.06
CA PHE A 195 -9.22 -19.06 34.27
C PHE A 195 -9.04 -19.41 35.74
N ASP A 196 -10.12 -19.76 36.41
CA ASP A 196 -10.06 -20.21 37.79
C ASP A 196 -9.78 -21.72 37.81
N LYS A 197 -8.57 -22.09 38.26
CA LYS A 197 -8.13 -23.48 38.36
C LYS A 197 -8.98 -24.31 39.34
N LYS A 198 -9.62 -23.68 40.33
CA LYS A 198 -10.45 -24.38 41.33
C LYS A 198 -11.80 -24.77 40.74
N THR A 199 -12.45 -23.83 40.06
CA THR A 199 -13.80 -24.04 39.49
C THR A 199 -13.76 -24.54 38.05
N LYS A 200 -12.59 -24.54 37.39
CA LYS A 200 -12.37 -24.85 35.97
C LYS A 200 -13.28 -24.02 35.05
N ARG A 201 -13.56 -22.78 35.42
CA ARG A 201 -14.42 -21.86 34.68
C ARG A 201 -13.66 -20.59 34.32
N VAL A 202 -14.07 -20.00 33.20
CA VAL A 202 -13.60 -18.67 32.78
C VAL A 202 -14.43 -17.63 33.51
N CYS A 203 -13.76 -16.69 34.16
CA CYS A 203 -14.37 -15.61 34.94
C CYS A 203 -13.90 -14.25 34.41
N LYS A 204 -14.78 -13.25 34.47
CA LYS A 204 -14.46 -11.85 34.13
C LYS A 204 -13.90 -11.11 35.36
N GLY A 205 -13.11 -10.07 35.13
CA GLY A 205 -12.54 -9.24 36.20
C GLY A 205 -11.23 -9.79 36.73
N ALA A 206 -10.27 -10.06 35.83
CA ALA A 206 -8.95 -10.54 36.24
C ALA A 206 -8.22 -9.45 37.04
N GLN A 207 -8.19 -8.22 36.52
CA GLN A 207 -7.52 -7.08 37.15
C GLN A 207 -8.11 -6.74 38.51
N SER A 208 -9.44 -6.63 38.61
CA SER A 208 -10.11 -6.27 39.86
C SER A 208 -9.93 -7.31 40.98
N LYS A 209 -9.74 -8.58 40.61
CA LYS A 209 -9.50 -9.68 41.54
C LYS A 209 -8.02 -10.02 41.73
N GLY A 210 -7.10 -9.22 41.18
CA GLY A 210 -5.65 -9.48 41.23
C GLY A 210 -5.24 -10.80 40.57
N GLN A 211 -6.06 -11.32 39.66
CA GLN A 211 -5.80 -12.55 38.91
C GLN A 211 -5.10 -12.22 37.59
N LYS A 212 -4.31 -13.17 37.09
CA LYS A 212 -3.63 -13.01 35.79
C LYS A 212 -4.62 -13.21 34.65
N PRO A 213 -4.58 -12.40 33.57
CA PRO A 213 -5.40 -12.63 32.38
C PRO A 213 -5.14 -13.99 31.74
N MET A 214 -6.13 -14.57 31.04
CA MET A 214 -6.01 -15.88 30.41
C MET A 214 -4.87 -15.95 29.40
N PHE A 215 -4.69 -14.91 28.59
CA PHE A 215 -3.57 -14.79 27.66
C PHE A 215 -2.22 -14.92 28.38
N VAL A 216 -2.10 -14.30 29.55
CA VAL A 216 -0.89 -14.39 30.38
C VAL A 216 -0.71 -15.81 30.90
N GLN A 217 -1.76 -16.40 31.48
CA GLN A 217 -1.71 -17.73 32.09
C GLN A 217 -1.36 -18.86 31.10
N PHE A 218 -1.95 -18.83 29.90
CA PHE A 218 -1.82 -19.96 28.95
C PHE A 218 -0.74 -19.75 27.88
N ILE A 219 -0.36 -18.51 27.60
CA ILE A 219 0.54 -18.20 26.47
C ILE A 219 1.82 -17.55 27.00
N PHE A 220 1.74 -16.38 27.63
CA PHE A 220 2.95 -15.62 27.98
C PHE A 220 3.75 -16.21 29.13
N GLU A 221 3.13 -16.93 30.06
CA GLU A 221 3.87 -17.67 31.08
C GLU A 221 4.67 -18.83 30.48
N ASN A 222 4.11 -19.51 29.47
CA ASN A 222 4.79 -20.59 28.77
C ASN A 222 5.93 -20.03 27.90
N LEU A 223 5.70 -18.94 27.15
CA LEU A 223 6.76 -18.24 26.40
C LEU A 223 7.90 -17.81 27.32
N TRP A 224 7.58 -17.11 28.42
CA TRP A 224 8.58 -16.67 29.40
C TRP A 224 9.36 -17.85 29.97
N SER A 225 8.68 -18.96 30.29
CA SER A 225 9.34 -20.15 30.84
C SER A 225 10.32 -20.78 29.84
N VAL A 226 9.97 -20.81 28.55
CA VAL A 226 10.85 -21.28 27.47
C VAL A 226 12.09 -20.38 27.37
N TYR A 227 11.91 -19.06 27.26
CA TYR A 227 13.03 -18.11 27.20
C TYR A 227 13.90 -18.14 28.45
N GLU A 228 13.28 -18.23 29.62
CA GLU A 228 14.01 -18.30 30.89
C GLU A 228 14.84 -19.58 30.99
N ALA A 229 14.29 -20.73 30.57
CA ALA A 229 15.00 -22.01 30.61
C ALA A 229 16.15 -22.05 29.61
N ILE A 230 15.97 -21.56 28.38
CA ILE A 230 16.93 -21.73 27.29
C ILE A 230 17.97 -20.60 27.25
N ILE A 231 17.52 -19.35 27.23
CA ILE A 231 18.40 -18.19 26.99
C ILE A 231 18.95 -17.63 28.31
N ILE A 232 18.10 -17.46 29.33
CA ILE A 232 18.47 -16.74 30.55
C ILE A 232 19.24 -17.62 31.53
N ARG A 233 18.71 -18.79 31.88
CA ARG A 233 19.26 -19.67 32.93
C ARG A 233 20.00 -20.89 32.41
N ARG A 234 19.76 -21.30 31.15
CA ARG A 234 20.31 -22.54 30.54
C ARG A 234 20.08 -23.79 31.40
N ASP A 235 18.85 -23.97 31.85
CA ASP A 235 18.42 -25.09 32.70
C ASP A 235 17.78 -26.21 31.87
N ASN A 236 18.58 -27.22 31.57
CA ASN A 236 18.17 -28.39 30.78
C ASN A 236 17.08 -29.23 31.48
N GLY A 237 17.09 -29.30 32.82
CA GLY A 237 16.09 -30.07 33.55
C GLY A 237 14.71 -29.39 33.55
N LYS A 238 14.69 -28.06 33.57
CA LYS A 238 13.46 -27.27 33.38
C LYS A 238 12.98 -27.35 31.92
N LEU A 239 13.90 -27.36 30.96
CA LEU A 239 13.59 -27.46 29.53
C LEU A 239 12.82 -28.74 29.19
N GLU A 240 13.28 -29.90 29.70
CA GLU A 240 12.59 -31.19 29.47
C GLU A 240 11.14 -31.17 29.98
N LYS A 241 10.91 -30.61 31.18
CA LYS A 241 9.56 -30.48 31.77
C LYS A 241 8.66 -29.57 30.94
N ILE A 242 9.21 -28.49 30.38
CA ILE A 242 8.48 -27.55 29.52
C ILE A 242 8.18 -28.18 28.17
N ALA A 243 9.14 -28.88 27.56
CA ALA A 243 8.93 -29.59 26.30
C ALA A 243 7.81 -30.63 26.44
N ALA A 244 7.80 -31.37 27.56
CA ALA A 244 6.74 -32.33 27.88
C ALA A 244 5.36 -31.66 28.09
N SER A 245 5.29 -30.50 28.75
CA SER A 245 4.01 -29.80 28.97
C SER A 245 3.43 -29.18 27.70
N ILE A 246 4.31 -28.72 26.80
CA ILE A 246 3.96 -28.13 25.50
C ILE A 246 3.64 -29.21 24.45
N GLY A 247 4.14 -30.43 24.66
CA GLY A 247 4.04 -31.54 23.72
C GLY A 247 5.10 -31.51 22.61
N ALA A 248 6.21 -30.80 22.83
CA ALA A 248 7.36 -30.78 21.92
C ALA A 248 8.27 -31.99 22.18
N LYS A 249 8.67 -32.69 21.11
CA LYS A 249 9.61 -33.79 21.17
C LYS A 249 11.02 -33.26 20.91
N LEU A 250 11.88 -33.35 21.91
CA LEU A 250 13.29 -32.99 21.83
C LEU A 250 14.14 -34.23 22.06
N THR A 251 15.21 -34.37 21.27
CA THR A 251 16.22 -35.39 21.54
C THR A 251 17.22 -34.90 22.60
N PRO A 252 17.93 -35.80 23.30
CA PRO A 252 18.98 -35.40 24.23
C PRO A 252 20.09 -34.56 23.59
N ARG A 253 20.32 -34.72 22.28
CA ARG A 253 21.30 -33.93 21.51
C ARG A 253 20.83 -32.48 21.34
N ASP A 254 19.54 -32.28 21.11
CA ASP A 254 18.96 -30.95 20.94
C ASP A 254 19.04 -30.14 22.24
N ILE A 255 18.79 -30.82 23.38
CA ILE A 255 18.83 -30.21 24.72
C ILE A 255 20.25 -29.77 25.10
N GLN A 256 21.26 -30.54 24.71
CA GLN A 256 22.67 -30.26 25.03
C GLN A 256 23.38 -29.45 23.95
N HIS A 257 22.64 -28.91 22.98
CA HIS A 257 23.23 -28.18 21.87
C HIS A 257 23.95 -26.90 22.36
N THR A 258 25.12 -26.62 21.78
CA THR A 258 25.97 -25.47 22.18
C THR A 258 25.29 -24.13 21.94
N ASP A 259 24.56 -24.03 20.82
CA ASP A 259 23.77 -22.86 20.47
C ASP A 259 22.35 -22.97 21.09
N PRO A 260 21.95 -22.04 21.98
CA PRO A 260 20.63 -22.05 22.61
C PRO A 260 19.48 -21.77 21.63
N TYR A 261 19.72 -21.16 20.47
CA TYR A 261 18.66 -20.85 19.51
C TYR A 261 18.16 -22.09 18.75
N VAL A 262 18.96 -23.15 18.64
CA VAL A 262 18.56 -24.41 18.00
C VAL A 262 17.41 -25.11 18.73
N PRO A 263 17.52 -25.45 20.05
CA PRO A 263 16.39 -26.03 20.77
C PRO A 263 15.20 -25.08 20.88
N LEU A 264 15.44 -23.75 20.93
CA LEU A 264 14.38 -22.74 20.92
C LEU A 264 13.53 -22.83 19.64
N HIS A 265 14.19 -22.81 18.48
CA HIS A 265 13.57 -22.91 17.16
C HIS A 265 12.80 -24.22 16.99
N LEU A 266 13.36 -25.35 17.45
CA LEU A 266 12.69 -26.66 17.40
C LEU A 266 11.40 -26.69 18.23
N ILE A 267 11.44 -26.13 19.45
CA ILE A 267 10.24 -26.04 20.31
C ILE A 267 9.20 -25.17 19.64
N PHE A 268 9.58 -24.00 19.16
CA PHE A 268 8.66 -23.07 18.55
C PHE A 268 8.08 -23.55 17.23
N ASN A 269 8.83 -24.26 16.39
CA ASN A 269 8.27 -24.85 15.17
C ASN A 269 7.26 -25.97 15.44
N GLN A 270 7.48 -26.78 16.48
CA GLN A 270 6.51 -27.81 16.87
C GLN A 270 5.31 -27.21 17.65
N TRP A 271 5.57 -26.16 18.43
CA TRP A 271 4.55 -25.55 19.27
C TRP A 271 3.68 -24.53 18.54
N LEU A 272 4.28 -23.66 17.72
CA LEU A 272 3.72 -22.42 17.18
C LEU A 272 4.20 -22.15 15.73
N PRO A 273 3.95 -23.08 14.78
CA PRO A 273 4.43 -22.95 13.40
C PRO A 273 3.84 -21.72 12.69
N ILE A 274 4.71 -20.84 12.17
CA ILE A 274 4.33 -19.60 11.46
C ILE A 274 3.40 -19.88 10.29
N ALA A 275 3.85 -20.72 9.36
CA ALA A 275 3.17 -20.93 8.09
C ALA A 275 1.72 -21.39 8.29
N SER A 276 1.47 -22.33 9.20
CA SER A 276 0.13 -22.86 9.46
C SER A 276 -0.79 -21.80 10.06
N ALA A 277 -0.31 -21.03 11.03
CA ALA A 277 -1.13 -20.07 11.75
C ALA A 277 -1.42 -18.80 10.92
N VAL A 278 -0.45 -18.30 10.15
CA VAL A 278 -0.69 -17.19 9.19
C VAL A 278 -1.65 -17.64 8.11
N PHE A 279 -1.47 -18.84 7.57
CA PHE A 279 -2.34 -19.36 6.51
C PHE A 279 -3.79 -19.54 6.98
N ASP A 280 -4.01 -20.17 8.13
CA ASP A 280 -5.35 -20.31 8.72
C ASP A 280 -6.00 -18.94 8.92
N MET A 281 -5.22 -17.93 9.33
CA MET A 281 -5.70 -16.57 9.52
C MET A 281 -6.10 -15.92 8.19
N VAL A 282 -5.24 -15.99 7.18
CA VAL A 282 -5.48 -15.41 5.86
C VAL A 282 -6.72 -16.01 5.22
N VAL A 283 -6.88 -17.34 5.28
CA VAL A 283 -8.04 -18.03 4.71
C VAL A 283 -9.35 -17.67 5.43
N VAL A 284 -9.30 -17.36 6.73
CA VAL A 284 -10.50 -17.02 7.51
C VAL A 284 -10.87 -15.55 7.39
N GLN A 285 -9.88 -14.65 7.30
CA GLN A 285 -10.11 -13.21 7.36
C GLN A 285 -10.12 -12.50 6.01
N LEU A 286 -9.28 -12.94 5.07
CA LEU A 286 -9.23 -12.30 3.77
C LEU A 286 -10.38 -12.79 2.89
N PRO A 287 -11.01 -11.89 2.12
CA PRO A 287 -12.10 -12.27 1.24
C PRO A 287 -11.58 -13.18 0.14
N ASN A 288 -12.43 -14.12 -0.29
CA ASN A 288 -12.21 -14.83 -1.55
C ASN A 288 -12.28 -13.80 -2.71
N PRO A 289 -11.50 -13.95 -3.80
CA PRO A 289 -11.65 -13.13 -5.00
C PRO A 289 -13.10 -13.00 -5.52
N LYS A 290 -13.96 -14.01 -5.31
CA LYS A 290 -15.40 -13.94 -5.63
C LYS A 290 -16.23 -13.06 -4.69
N ALA A 291 -15.69 -12.72 -3.53
CA ALA A 291 -16.32 -11.92 -2.48
C ALA A 291 -15.60 -10.56 -2.33
N LEU A 292 -15.13 -10.01 -3.46
CA LEU A 292 -14.56 -8.67 -3.52
C LEU A 292 -15.57 -7.62 -3.06
N ASN A 293 -15.06 -6.58 -2.39
CA ASN A 293 -15.89 -5.46 -1.98
C ASN A 293 -16.35 -4.69 -3.23
N ILE A 294 -17.66 -4.47 -3.35
CA ILE A 294 -18.28 -3.72 -4.45
C ILE A 294 -17.68 -2.31 -4.54
N GLU A 295 -17.46 -1.66 -3.41
CA GLU A 295 -16.85 -0.32 -3.36
C GLU A 295 -15.44 -0.30 -3.97
N LYS A 296 -14.67 -1.37 -3.75
CA LYS A 296 -13.33 -1.51 -4.34
C LYS A 296 -13.39 -1.68 -5.85
N ILE A 297 -14.35 -2.46 -6.36
CA ILE A 297 -14.56 -2.65 -7.80
C ILE A 297 -14.94 -1.31 -8.46
N GLU A 298 -15.87 -0.56 -7.85
CA GLU A 298 -16.29 0.73 -8.36
C GLU A 298 -15.16 1.76 -8.37
N GLN A 299 -14.35 1.81 -7.30
CA GLN A 299 -13.17 2.68 -7.23
C GLN A 299 -12.07 2.29 -8.24
N LEU A 300 -11.92 1.00 -8.53
CA LEU A 300 -10.97 0.55 -9.53
C LEU A 300 -11.40 0.95 -10.94
N MET A 301 -12.70 0.81 -11.25
CA MET A 301 -13.27 1.12 -12.57
C MET A 301 -13.48 2.62 -12.82
N CYS A 302 -13.65 3.42 -11.76
CA CYS A 302 -13.87 4.87 -11.87
C CYS A 302 -12.61 5.64 -11.47
N ASN A 303 -12.17 6.57 -12.31
CA ASN A 303 -11.22 7.59 -11.86
C ASN A 303 -11.82 8.38 -10.69
N LYS A 304 -11.05 8.54 -9.60
CA LYS A 304 -11.47 9.30 -8.40
C LYS A 304 -11.97 10.68 -8.83
N GLY A 305 -13.27 10.93 -8.60
CA GLY A 305 -13.95 12.14 -9.06
C GLY A 305 -15.29 11.87 -9.74
N ARG A 306 -15.44 10.72 -10.40
CA ARG A 306 -16.68 10.36 -11.13
C ARG A 306 -17.54 9.34 -10.40
N ARG A 307 -18.86 9.39 -10.61
CA ARG A 307 -19.79 8.36 -10.10
C ARG A 307 -19.77 7.16 -11.02
N PHE A 308 -19.80 5.96 -10.45
CA PHE A 308 -19.99 4.72 -11.21
C PHE A 308 -21.25 4.75 -12.07
N ASP A 309 -22.36 5.26 -11.54
CA ASP A 309 -23.66 5.37 -12.22
C ASP A 309 -23.61 6.22 -13.51
N THR A 310 -22.59 7.07 -13.66
CA THR A 310 -22.43 7.98 -14.80
C THR A 310 -21.62 7.37 -15.94
N LEU A 311 -21.02 6.20 -15.71
CA LEU A 311 -20.36 5.44 -16.75
C LEU A 311 -21.40 4.89 -17.75
N LEU A 312 -20.94 4.59 -18.97
CA LEU A 312 -21.79 3.96 -19.99
C LEU A 312 -22.36 2.63 -19.47
N SER A 313 -23.57 2.27 -19.92
CA SER A 313 -24.25 1.06 -19.46
C SER A 313 -23.45 -0.21 -19.72
N GLU A 314 -22.74 -0.26 -20.84
CA GLU A 314 -21.84 -1.33 -21.28
C GLU A 314 -20.62 -1.45 -20.34
N THR A 315 -20.10 -0.31 -19.89
CA THR A 315 -19.03 -0.26 -18.89
C THR A 315 -19.55 -0.73 -17.53
N GLN A 316 -20.77 -0.34 -17.14
CA GLN A 316 -21.35 -0.78 -15.87
C GLN A 316 -21.57 -2.29 -15.82
N GLN A 317 -21.90 -2.92 -16.95
CA GLN A 317 -22.05 -4.38 -17.05
C GLN A 317 -20.76 -5.14 -16.69
N LEU A 318 -19.57 -4.54 -16.93
CA LEU A 318 -18.30 -5.16 -16.55
C LEU A 318 -18.17 -5.40 -15.04
N LYS A 319 -18.89 -4.64 -14.20
CA LYS A 319 -18.97 -4.88 -12.75
C LYS A 319 -19.42 -6.31 -12.43
N GLN A 320 -20.33 -6.87 -13.22
CA GLN A 320 -20.80 -8.24 -13.03
C GLN A 320 -19.69 -9.25 -13.33
N ALA A 321 -18.82 -8.97 -14.31
CA ALA A 321 -17.67 -9.83 -14.60
C ALA A 321 -16.69 -9.90 -13.40
N PHE A 322 -16.46 -8.78 -12.71
CA PHE A 322 -15.65 -8.78 -11.47
C PHE A 322 -16.30 -9.57 -10.34
N ILE A 323 -17.61 -9.43 -10.14
CA ILE A 323 -18.35 -10.14 -9.08
C ILE A 323 -18.36 -11.65 -9.36
N ASN A 324 -18.60 -12.05 -10.61
CA ASN A 324 -18.63 -13.46 -11.01
C ASN A 324 -17.24 -14.09 -10.91
N CYS A 325 -16.19 -13.32 -11.22
CA CYS A 325 -14.79 -13.76 -11.23
C CYS A 325 -14.65 -15.13 -11.92
N SER A 326 -15.23 -15.25 -13.12
CA SER A 326 -15.22 -16.49 -13.90
C SER A 326 -13.98 -16.57 -14.80
N SER A 327 -13.60 -17.80 -15.15
CA SER A 327 -12.52 -18.10 -16.10
C SER A 327 -13.05 -18.59 -17.45
N ASP A 328 -14.34 -18.39 -17.71
CA ASP A 328 -14.99 -18.84 -18.94
C ASP A 328 -14.53 -18.02 -20.15
N ASP A 329 -14.42 -18.68 -21.32
CA ASP A 329 -13.96 -18.03 -22.56
C ASP A 329 -14.91 -16.94 -23.10
N GLN A 330 -16.15 -16.88 -22.61
CA GLN A 330 -17.16 -15.88 -23.01
C GLN A 330 -17.10 -14.59 -22.17
N GLU A 331 -16.40 -14.62 -21.04
CA GLU A 331 -16.28 -13.46 -20.14
C GLU A 331 -15.11 -12.55 -20.59
N PRO A 332 -15.21 -11.23 -20.36
CA PRO A 332 -14.17 -10.30 -20.76
C PRO A 332 -12.92 -10.51 -19.89
N VAL A 333 -11.76 -10.59 -20.55
CA VAL A 333 -10.47 -10.67 -19.87
C VAL A 333 -9.97 -9.25 -19.66
N ILE A 334 -9.80 -8.86 -18.41
CA ILE A 334 -9.26 -7.56 -18.01
C ILE A 334 -7.96 -7.78 -17.22
N ILE A 335 -6.88 -7.11 -17.64
CA ILE A 335 -5.56 -7.19 -17.02
C ILE A 335 -5.18 -5.78 -16.57
N TYR A 336 -4.77 -5.65 -15.31
CA TYR A 336 -4.23 -4.41 -14.78
C TYR A 336 -2.75 -4.58 -14.48
N VAL A 337 -1.94 -3.72 -15.10
CA VAL A 337 -0.49 -3.65 -14.92
C VAL A 337 -0.19 -2.45 -14.05
N SER A 338 0.18 -2.70 -12.80
CA SER A 338 0.54 -1.68 -11.80
C SER A 338 2.05 -1.44 -11.71
N LYS A 339 2.87 -2.48 -11.97
CA LYS A 339 4.33 -2.39 -12.01
C LYS A 339 4.90 -3.32 -13.06
N LEU A 340 5.88 -2.83 -13.81
CA LEU A 340 6.63 -3.62 -14.78
C LEU A 340 7.95 -4.06 -14.16
N PHE A 341 8.28 -5.34 -14.30
CA PHE A 341 9.57 -5.87 -13.89
C PHE A 341 10.38 -6.20 -15.13
N TYR A 342 11.60 -5.69 -15.18
CA TYR A 342 12.53 -6.10 -16.21
C TYR A 342 13.03 -7.52 -15.92
N VAL A 343 12.72 -8.44 -16.85
CA VAL A 343 13.17 -9.82 -16.78
C VAL A 343 13.98 -10.13 -18.02
N ASN A 344 15.17 -10.67 -17.85
CA ASN A 344 15.95 -11.16 -18.98
C ASN A 344 15.19 -12.32 -19.64
N LYS A 345 15.01 -12.28 -20.97
CA LYS A 345 14.27 -13.32 -21.73
C LYS A 345 14.77 -14.74 -21.44
N ASN A 346 16.06 -14.89 -21.12
CA ASN A 346 16.66 -16.19 -20.78
C ASN A 346 16.27 -16.70 -19.38
N ALA A 347 15.87 -15.81 -18.47
CA ALA A 347 15.47 -16.17 -17.11
C ALA A 347 14.01 -16.67 -17.02
N LEU A 348 13.20 -16.40 -18.07
CA LEU A 348 11.80 -16.81 -18.15
C LEU A 348 11.66 -18.34 -18.05
N SER A 349 10.70 -18.79 -17.24
CA SER A 349 10.46 -20.22 -16.96
C SER A 349 10.20 -21.08 -18.19
N GLN A 350 9.74 -20.48 -19.29
CA GLN A 350 9.50 -21.14 -20.58
C GLN A 350 10.78 -21.55 -21.32
N ASN A 351 11.90 -20.87 -21.04
CA ASN A 351 13.20 -21.12 -21.68
C ASN A 351 14.14 -21.98 -20.81
N ARG A 352 13.68 -22.44 -19.65
CA ARG A 352 14.42 -23.39 -18.80
C ARG A 352 14.14 -24.82 -19.30
N HIS A 353 15.18 -25.54 -19.69
CA HIS A 353 15.08 -26.98 -19.98
C HIS A 353 14.50 -27.72 -18.76
N LYS A 354 13.26 -28.21 -18.85
CA LYS A 354 12.73 -29.16 -17.86
C LYS A 354 13.47 -30.48 -18.03
N SER A 355 14.05 -31.01 -16.95
CA SER A 355 14.47 -32.41 -16.91
C SER A 355 13.22 -33.26 -16.85
N LEU A 356 12.85 -33.88 -17.98
CA LEU A 356 11.67 -34.74 -18.10
C LEU A 356 11.89 -36.03 -17.30
N THR A 357 10.88 -36.45 -16.53
CA THR A 357 10.88 -37.76 -15.88
C THR A 357 10.51 -38.86 -16.89
N ALA A 358 10.84 -40.13 -16.60
CA ALA A 358 10.53 -41.25 -17.50
C ALA A 358 9.02 -41.42 -17.77
N GLU A 359 8.17 -41.01 -16.81
CA GLU A 359 6.72 -41.00 -16.94
C GLU A 359 6.23 -39.88 -17.88
N ASP A 360 6.84 -38.68 -17.79
CA ASP A 360 6.52 -37.57 -18.70
C ASP A 360 6.91 -37.91 -20.16
N ILE A 361 8.04 -38.59 -20.36
CA ILE A 361 8.49 -39.06 -21.70
C ILE A 361 7.52 -40.12 -22.26
N ALA A 362 6.95 -40.97 -21.41
CA ALA A 362 5.98 -41.97 -21.82
C ALA A 362 4.65 -41.33 -22.24
N GLN A 363 4.14 -40.37 -21.46
CA GLN A 363 2.92 -39.62 -21.78
C GLN A 363 3.08 -38.79 -23.05
N GLU A 364 4.26 -38.17 -23.26
CA GLU A 364 4.54 -37.39 -24.46
C GLU A 364 4.62 -38.30 -25.71
N ARG A 365 5.15 -39.51 -25.58
CA ARG A 365 5.14 -40.53 -26.65
C ARG A 365 3.74 -41.05 -26.97
N GLU A 366 2.86 -41.19 -25.98
CA GLU A 366 1.46 -41.56 -26.20
C GLU A 366 0.69 -40.45 -26.90
N LEU A 367 0.86 -39.20 -26.47
CA LEU A 367 0.30 -38.01 -27.13
C LEU A 367 0.81 -37.82 -28.57
N ILE A 368 2.06 -38.19 -28.86
CA ILE A 368 2.59 -38.18 -30.22
C ILE A 368 1.93 -39.27 -31.07
N LYS A 369 1.76 -40.49 -30.54
CA LYS A 369 1.06 -41.58 -31.24
C LYS A 369 -0.41 -41.27 -31.49
N GLU A 370 -1.09 -40.63 -30.55
CA GLU A 370 -2.47 -40.19 -30.73
C GLU A 370 -2.58 -39.09 -31.79
N LYS A 371 -1.65 -38.13 -31.82
CA LYS A 371 -1.59 -37.10 -32.87
C LYS A 371 -1.25 -37.66 -34.24
N GLU A 372 -0.33 -38.61 -34.33
CA GLU A 372 0.00 -39.31 -35.57
C GLU A 372 -1.18 -40.15 -36.08
N ALA A 373 -1.96 -40.75 -35.17
CA ALA A 373 -3.20 -41.46 -35.51
C ALA A 373 -4.30 -40.49 -36.00
N GLU A 374 -4.46 -39.34 -35.36
CA GLU A 374 -5.40 -38.28 -35.76
C GLU A 374 -5.02 -37.64 -37.11
N GLU A 375 -3.72 -37.47 -37.39
CA GLU A 375 -3.18 -36.95 -38.66
C GLU A 375 -3.38 -37.93 -39.82
N THR A 376 -3.40 -39.26 -39.58
CA THR A 376 -3.75 -40.24 -40.63
C THR A 376 -5.22 -40.24 -41.05
N THR A 377 -6.14 -39.76 -40.21
CA THR A 377 -7.58 -39.66 -40.51
C THR A 377 -8.01 -38.33 -41.12
N THR A 378 -7.13 -37.32 -41.17
CA THR A 378 -7.47 -35.95 -41.59
C THR A 378 -6.69 -35.48 -42.81
N ASN A 379 -6.44 -36.39 -43.77
CA ASN A 379 -5.96 -36.04 -45.11
C ASN A 379 -7.12 -35.96 -46.12
N GLU A 380 -8.14 -35.17 -45.79
CA GLU A 380 -9.12 -34.60 -46.73
C GLU A 380 -9.81 -33.43 -46.01
N GLU A 381 -9.06 -32.33 -45.78
CA GLU A 381 -9.52 -30.94 -45.86
C GLU A 381 -8.44 -29.97 -45.34
N LEU A 382 -8.22 -28.92 -46.12
CA LEU A 382 -7.12 -27.99 -46.04
C LEU A 382 -7.18 -27.04 -44.83
N THR A 383 -5.98 -26.73 -44.30
CA THR A 383 -5.54 -25.53 -43.56
C THR A 383 -5.78 -25.46 -42.04
N ASN A 384 -4.97 -26.21 -41.29
CA ASN A 384 -4.66 -25.92 -39.89
C ASN A 384 -3.46 -24.95 -39.76
N GLU A 385 -3.69 -23.65 -39.99
CA GLU A 385 -2.79 -22.57 -39.52
C GLU A 385 -3.39 -21.72 -38.39
N THR A 386 -4.64 -21.95 -37.99
CA THR A 386 -5.40 -20.98 -37.20
C THR A 386 -5.55 -21.31 -35.71
N LYS A 387 -5.24 -22.54 -35.25
CA LYS A 387 -5.48 -22.95 -33.86
C LYS A 387 -4.26 -23.00 -32.93
N LYS A 388 -3.03 -23.08 -33.45
CA LYS A 388 -1.80 -22.92 -32.63
C LYS A 388 -1.39 -21.46 -32.39
N ARG A 389 -1.97 -20.51 -33.15
CA ARG A 389 -1.71 -19.07 -32.99
C ARG A 389 -2.41 -18.46 -31.76
N SER A 390 -3.54 -19.00 -31.29
CA SER A 390 -4.37 -18.26 -30.29
C SER A 390 -3.82 -18.20 -28.86
N ILE A 391 -3.02 -19.18 -28.40
CA ILE A 391 -2.47 -19.19 -27.02
C ILE A 391 -1.09 -18.54 -26.97
N ASP A 392 -0.27 -18.73 -28.01
CA ASP A 392 1.05 -18.08 -28.13
C ASP A 392 0.92 -16.60 -28.51
N ASP A 393 -0.09 -16.19 -29.29
CA ASP A 393 -0.31 -14.77 -29.60
C ASP A 393 -0.86 -13.99 -28.39
N ARG A 394 -1.71 -14.59 -27.54
CA ARG A 394 -2.15 -13.96 -26.28
C ARG A 394 -0.98 -13.67 -25.33
N LYS A 395 0.05 -14.52 -25.31
CA LYS A 395 1.28 -14.31 -24.51
C LYS A 395 2.26 -13.35 -25.17
N ARG A 396 2.34 -13.34 -26.51
CA ARG A 396 3.19 -12.41 -27.28
C ARG A 396 2.70 -10.96 -27.20
N SER A 397 1.38 -10.72 -27.08
CA SER A 397 0.83 -9.37 -27.01
C SER A 397 1.19 -8.61 -25.72
N ILE A 398 1.34 -9.29 -24.59
CA ILE A 398 1.76 -8.64 -23.33
C ILE A 398 3.25 -8.25 -23.40
N GLY A 399 4.08 -9.06 -24.06
CA GLY A 399 5.50 -8.76 -24.26
C GLY A 399 5.81 -7.64 -25.26
N GLN A 400 4.79 -7.08 -25.95
CA GLN A 400 4.93 -5.91 -26.82
C GLN A 400 4.55 -4.59 -26.13
N LEU A 401 4.03 -4.63 -24.90
CA LEU A 401 3.71 -3.41 -24.14
C LEU A 401 4.93 -2.54 -23.82
N ASP A 402 6.14 -3.13 -23.81
CA ASP A 402 7.41 -2.42 -23.57
C ASP A 402 7.60 -1.20 -24.51
N SER A 403 6.97 -1.22 -25.68
CA SER A 403 7.04 -0.14 -26.68
C SER A 403 6.17 1.08 -26.38
N LEU A 404 5.20 0.98 -25.46
CA LEU A 404 4.21 2.04 -25.22
C LEU A 404 4.66 3.08 -24.18
N GLY A 405 5.73 2.83 -23.43
CA GLY A 405 6.25 3.80 -22.46
C GLY A 405 5.31 4.09 -21.28
N LEU A 406 4.32 3.23 -21.04
CA LEU A 406 3.31 3.42 -20.00
C LEU A 406 3.81 2.91 -18.63
N LYS A 407 3.58 3.70 -17.58
CA LYS A 407 3.89 3.31 -16.19
C LYS A 407 2.87 2.34 -15.60
N SER A 408 1.61 2.45 -16.04
CA SER A 408 0.52 1.54 -15.70
C SER A 408 -0.38 1.39 -16.92
N ALA A 409 -1.05 0.25 -17.05
CA ALA A 409 -1.94 -0.02 -18.17
C ALA A 409 -3.09 -0.95 -17.78
N THR A 410 -4.28 -0.69 -18.31
CA THR A 410 -5.40 -1.63 -18.28
C THR A 410 -5.60 -2.18 -19.67
N LEU A 411 -5.48 -3.50 -19.82
CA LEU A 411 -5.73 -4.21 -21.06
C LEU A 411 -7.05 -4.95 -20.92
N SER A 412 -7.89 -4.90 -21.95
CA SER A 412 -9.17 -5.57 -21.94
C SER A 412 -9.52 -6.12 -23.31
N THR A 413 -10.16 -7.27 -23.35
CA THR A 413 -10.80 -7.77 -24.59
C THR A 413 -12.06 -6.98 -24.94
N ASN A 414 -12.70 -6.36 -23.95
CA ASN A 414 -13.85 -5.48 -24.14
C ASN A 414 -13.39 -4.02 -24.32
N ILE A 415 -13.84 -3.40 -25.42
CA ILE A 415 -13.52 -2.02 -25.82
C ILE A 415 -14.10 -0.99 -24.83
N PHE A 416 -15.17 -1.33 -24.11
CA PHE A 416 -15.82 -0.45 -23.14
C PHE A 416 -15.20 -0.51 -21.73
N CYS A 417 -14.06 -1.19 -21.57
CA CYS A 417 -13.32 -1.20 -20.32
C CYS A 417 -12.63 0.17 -20.11
N PRO A 418 -12.87 0.84 -18.98
CA PRO A 418 -12.17 2.07 -18.66
C PRO A 418 -10.71 1.73 -18.29
N SER A 419 -9.83 2.71 -18.43
CA SER A 419 -8.55 2.63 -17.71
C SER A 419 -8.86 2.60 -16.23
N PHE A 420 -8.26 1.66 -15.50
CA PHE A 420 -8.39 1.65 -14.06
C PHE A 420 -7.74 2.90 -13.47
N SER A 421 -8.19 3.25 -12.26
CA SER A 421 -7.65 4.36 -11.48
C SER A 421 -6.12 4.32 -11.48
N GLY A 422 -5.51 5.39 -12.01
CA GLY A 422 -4.06 5.51 -12.07
C GLY A 422 -3.41 5.48 -10.70
N LEU A 423 -2.11 5.17 -10.68
CA LEU A 423 -1.30 5.10 -9.47
C LEU A 423 -1.34 6.43 -8.71
N GLN A 424 -1.74 6.37 -7.45
CA GLN A 424 -1.83 7.56 -6.61
C GLN A 424 -0.69 7.60 -5.61
N PHE A 425 0.12 8.63 -5.73
CA PHE A 425 1.13 8.95 -4.73
C PHE A 425 0.65 10.09 -3.84
N GLU A 426 0.94 10.00 -2.54
CA GLU A 426 0.69 11.07 -1.57
C GLU A 426 1.77 12.16 -1.62
N ALA A 427 2.97 11.80 -2.09
CA ALA A 427 4.11 12.71 -2.23
C ALA A 427 4.56 12.82 -3.69
N SER A 428 5.22 13.93 -4.03
CA SER A 428 5.94 14.10 -5.30
C SER A 428 7.42 13.76 -5.12
N PRO A 429 8.14 13.35 -6.18
CA PRO A 429 9.59 13.19 -6.13
C PRO A 429 10.30 14.48 -5.68
N ILE A 430 11.22 14.37 -4.73
CA ILE A 430 11.88 15.52 -4.08
C ILE A 430 13.35 15.59 -4.47
N VAL A 431 14.06 14.47 -4.48
CA VAL A 431 15.50 14.45 -4.69
C VAL A 431 15.79 14.39 -6.19
N ARG A 432 16.62 15.32 -6.70
CA ARG A 432 16.98 15.42 -8.12
C ARG A 432 18.48 15.34 -8.34
N VAL A 433 18.87 14.61 -9.38
CA VAL A 433 20.27 14.43 -9.78
C VAL A 433 20.40 14.48 -11.28
N ALA A 434 21.46 15.13 -11.78
CA ALA A 434 21.85 15.06 -13.18
C ALA A 434 22.73 13.83 -13.43
N ILE A 435 22.37 13.06 -14.45
CA ILE A 435 23.04 11.83 -14.86
C ILE A 435 23.54 11.99 -16.30
N LYS A 436 24.79 11.62 -16.51
CA LYS A 436 25.45 11.59 -17.83
C LYS A 436 26.30 10.34 -17.98
N SER A 437 26.41 9.81 -19.20
CA SER A 437 27.33 8.70 -19.47
C SER A 437 28.78 9.19 -19.31
N LYS A 438 29.68 8.36 -18.78
CA LYS A 438 31.12 8.64 -18.82
C LYS A 438 31.62 8.68 -20.26
N ASP A 439 31.16 7.73 -21.08
CA ASP A 439 31.49 7.62 -22.48
C ASP A 439 30.37 8.19 -23.35
N SER A 440 30.68 9.22 -24.14
CA SER A 440 29.70 9.90 -25.01
C SER A 440 29.13 8.97 -26.10
N SER A 441 29.84 7.91 -26.48
CA SER A 441 29.35 6.90 -27.44
C SER A 441 28.22 6.04 -26.88
N GLN A 442 28.10 5.93 -25.55
CA GLN A 442 27.11 5.09 -24.87
C GLN A 442 25.84 5.85 -24.48
N MET A 443 25.66 7.09 -24.95
CA MET A 443 24.48 7.91 -24.63
C MET A 443 23.16 7.27 -25.08
N GLU A 444 23.14 6.48 -26.16
CA GLU A 444 21.94 5.74 -26.58
C GLU A 444 21.59 4.61 -25.61
N GLN A 445 22.60 3.94 -25.05
CA GLN A 445 22.40 2.90 -24.03
C GLN A 445 21.88 3.51 -22.74
N LEU A 446 22.40 4.68 -22.34
CA LEU A 446 21.85 5.45 -21.22
C LEU A 446 20.40 5.84 -21.47
N ARG A 447 20.08 6.39 -22.65
CA ARG A 447 18.71 6.77 -23.02
C ARG A 447 17.75 5.58 -22.93
N HIS A 448 18.16 4.42 -23.44
CA HIS A 448 17.37 3.20 -23.33
C HIS A 448 17.21 2.74 -21.87
N GLY A 449 18.29 2.72 -21.09
CA GLY A 449 18.24 2.31 -19.69
C GLY A 449 17.39 3.24 -18.81
N VAL A 450 17.47 4.56 -19.03
CA VAL A 450 16.63 5.56 -18.34
C VAL A 450 15.16 5.37 -18.70
N HIS A 451 14.85 5.04 -19.97
CA HIS A 451 13.49 4.74 -20.38
C HIS A 451 12.95 3.49 -19.68
N LEU A 452 13.73 2.42 -19.60
CA LEU A 452 13.37 1.19 -18.88
C LEU A 452 13.18 1.44 -17.37
N LEU A 453 14.06 2.24 -16.75
CA LEU A 453 13.94 2.61 -15.34
C LEU A 453 12.62 3.35 -15.06
N ASN A 454 12.26 4.33 -15.91
CA ASN A 454 11.02 5.09 -15.78
C ASN A 454 9.75 4.24 -16.00
N GLN A 455 9.86 3.11 -16.72
CA GLN A 455 8.77 2.14 -16.84
C GLN A 455 8.68 1.21 -15.62
N ALA A 456 9.82 0.79 -15.09
CA ALA A 456 9.90 -0.16 -13.99
C ALA A 456 9.54 0.47 -12.63
N ASP A 457 9.95 1.71 -12.41
CA ASP A 457 9.59 2.48 -11.22
C ASP A 457 8.59 3.60 -11.58
N PRO A 458 7.33 3.49 -11.14
CA PRO A 458 6.31 4.46 -11.51
C PRO A 458 6.49 5.82 -10.82
N PHE A 459 7.28 5.90 -9.75
CA PHE A 459 7.53 7.14 -8.99
C PHE A 459 8.69 7.95 -9.54
N VAL A 460 9.64 7.29 -10.22
CA VAL A 460 10.78 7.97 -10.85
C VAL A 460 10.30 8.89 -11.97
N GLU A 461 10.86 10.10 -12.02
CA GLU A 461 10.65 11.03 -13.15
C GLU A 461 11.98 11.35 -13.82
N CYS A 462 12.05 11.11 -15.13
CA CYS A 462 13.23 11.36 -15.93
C CYS A 462 12.94 12.49 -16.93
N THR A 463 13.67 13.60 -16.82
CA THR A 463 13.57 14.72 -17.77
C THR A 463 14.91 14.94 -18.47
N LEU A 464 14.88 15.19 -19.78
CA LEU A 464 16.08 15.51 -20.54
C LEU A 464 16.26 17.04 -20.55
N LYS A 465 17.43 17.52 -20.11
CA LYS A 465 17.82 18.93 -20.26
C LYS A 465 18.43 19.17 -21.64
N ASP A 466 18.36 20.43 -22.08
CA ASP A 466 19.00 20.91 -23.31
C ASP A 466 20.52 20.65 -23.34
N THR A 467 21.16 20.52 -22.17
CA THR A 467 22.58 20.20 -21.99
C THR A 467 22.95 18.74 -22.24
N SER A 468 22.04 17.91 -22.79
CA SER A 468 22.23 16.46 -23.00
C SER A 468 22.43 15.64 -21.71
N GLU A 469 21.89 16.14 -20.60
CA GLU A 469 21.91 15.50 -19.28
C GLU A 469 20.50 15.07 -18.88
N TYR A 470 20.38 13.89 -18.28
CA TYR A 470 19.12 13.42 -17.73
C TYR A 470 18.99 13.86 -16.27
N ILE A 471 17.92 14.54 -15.92
CA ILE A 471 17.55 14.75 -14.52
C ILE A 471 16.69 13.58 -14.07
N LEU A 472 17.20 12.84 -13.10
CA LEU A 472 16.46 11.82 -12.38
C LEU A 472 15.86 12.44 -11.11
N SER A 473 14.55 12.29 -10.92
CA SER A 473 13.85 12.70 -9.70
C SER A 473 13.32 11.48 -8.96
N THR A 474 13.60 11.36 -7.67
CA THR A 474 13.24 10.22 -6.82
C THR A 474 12.64 10.69 -5.48
N ALA A 475 12.14 9.74 -4.67
CA ALA A 475 11.51 10.05 -3.38
C ALA A 475 12.49 10.56 -2.32
N GLY A 476 13.68 9.99 -2.27
CA GLY A 476 14.67 10.19 -1.22
C GLY A 476 16.03 9.62 -1.62
N GLU A 477 16.97 9.65 -0.69
CA GLU A 477 18.37 9.26 -0.93
C GLU A 477 18.53 7.75 -1.15
N GLU A 478 17.84 6.91 -0.39
CA GLU A 478 17.93 5.45 -0.53
C GLU A 478 17.31 4.99 -1.86
N HIS A 479 16.19 5.60 -2.24
CA HIS A 479 15.55 5.35 -3.52
C HIS A 479 16.42 5.86 -4.69
N LEU A 480 17.07 7.01 -4.55
CA LEU A 480 18.04 7.51 -5.54
C LEU A 480 19.19 6.51 -5.74
N GLN A 481 19.81 6.05 -4.65
CA GLN A 481 20.93 5.13 -4.71
C GLN A 481 20.54 3.82 -5.41
N ARG A 482 19.35 3.28 -5.09
CA ARG A 482 18.82 2.10 -5.77
C ARG A 482 18.62 2.33 -7.27
N CYS A 483 18.04 3.46 -7.67
CA CYS A 483 17.83 3.79 -9.08
C CYS A 483 19.15 3.88 -9.86
N ILE A 484 20.17 4.50 -9.26
CA ILE A 484 21.52 4.61 -9.84
C ILE A 484 22.13 3.23 -10.02
N ASP A 485 22.03 2.38 -8.99
CA ASP A 485 22.51 1.00 -9.02
C ASP A 485 21.80 0.19 -10.10
N ASP A 486 20.48 0.27 -10.18
CA ASP A 486 19.67 -0.45 -11.17
C ASP A 486 19.98 0.03 -12.60
N LEU A 487 20.17 1.35 -12.80
CA LEU A 487 20.57 1.91 -14.08
C LEU A 487 21.96 1.41 -14.51
N THR A 488 22.92 1.39 -13.58
CA THR A 488 24.31 0.99 -13.81
C THR A 488 24.48 -0.52 -13.98
N LYS A 489 23.72 -1.35 -13.24
CA LYS A 489 23.90 -2.81 -13.18
C LYS A 489 22.91 -3.59 -14.05
N ILE A 490 21.66 -3.13 -14.15
CA ILE A 490 20.56 -3.90 -14.74
C ILE A 490 20.19 -3.35 -16.12
N TYR A 491 19.83 -2.07 -16.18
CA TYR A 491 19.19 -1.47 -17.35
C TYR A 491 20.19 -1.00 -18.41
N ALA A 492 20.99 0.04 -18.11
CA ALA A 492 21.94 0.61 -19.08
C ALA A 492 23.24 -0.21 -19.15
N ARG A 493 23.69 -0.78 -18.02
CA ARG A 493 24.93 -1.57 -17.92
C ARG A 493 26.19 -0.80 -18.32
N ILE A 494 26.21 0.49 -17.99
CA ILE A 494 27.31 1.41 -18.29
C ILE A 494 27.70 2.17 -17.03
N GLU A 495 28.90 2.74 -17.04
CA GLU A 495 29.31 3.66 -15.99
C GLU A 495 28.74 5.06 -16.23
N ILE A 496 28.11 5.61 -15.20
CA ILE A 496 27.50 6.94 -15.24
C ILE A 496 28.19 7.91 -14.28
N ASN A 497 28.23 9.17 -14.68
CA ASN A 497 28.58 10.30 -13.81
C ASN A 497 27.30 10.87 -13.22
N VAL A 498 27.30 11.03 -11.90
CA VAL A 498 26.15 11.42 -11.09
C VAL A 498 26.50 12.73 -10.38
N SER A 499 25.68 13.77 -10.55
CA SER A 499 25.87 15.03 -9.84
C SER A 499 25.51 14.91 -8.37
N THR A 500 25.85 15.94 -7.57
CA THR A 500 25.35 16.04 -6.20
C THR A 500 23.82 16.10 -6.19
N PRO A 501 23.14 15.43 -5.23
CA PRO A 501 21.71 15.54 -5.04
C PRO A 501 21.28 16.97 -4.77
N THR A 502 20.20 17.40 -5.41
CA THR A 502 19.61 18.73 -5.27
C THR A 502 18.12 18.61 -4.99
N ILE A 503 17.58 19.56 -4.24
CA ILE A 503 16.15 19.67 -3.97
C ILE A 503 15.63 20.85 -4.79
N PRO A 504 14.52 20.70 -5.54
CA PRO A 504 13.93 21.83 -6.25
C PRO A 504 13.37 22.82 -5.25
N PHE A 505 13.85 24.05 -5.30
CA PHE A 505 13.24 25.17 -4.59
C PHE A 505 12.05 25.71 -5.38
N HIS A 506 11.01 26.14 -4.68
CA HIS A 506 9.95 26.94 -5.26
C HIS A 506 10.26 28.42 -5.02
N GLU A 507 10.10 29.23 -6.06
CA GLU A 507 10.26 30.69 -5.97
C GLU A 507 8.93 31.33 -5.55
N THR A 508 9.00 32.38 -4.73
CA THR A 508 7.85 33.20 -4.34
C THR A 508 8.16 34.67 -4.56
N ILE A 509 7.16 35.46 -4.94
CA ILE A 509 7.29 36.90 -5.19
C ILE A 509 6.72 37.64 -3.98
N ILE A 510 7.57 38.44 -3.33
CA ILE A 510 7.20 39.26 -2.17
C ILE A 510 7.39 40.74 -2.54
N ALA A 511 6.51 41.60 -2.04
CA ALA A 511 6.68 43.04 -2.18
C ALA A 511 8.00 43.49 -1.51
N PRO A 512 8.78 44.41 -2.12
CA PRO A 512 10.04 44.85 -1.54
C PRO A 512 9.83 45.46 -0.14
N PRO A 513 10.70 45.14 0.84
CA PRO A 513 10.60 45.71 2.19
C PRO A 513 10.82 47.22 2.18
N LYS A 514 10.31 47.93 3.20
CA LYS A 514 10.39 49.39 3.31
C LYS A 514 11.80 49.93 3.58
N VAL A 515 12.73 49.10 4.03
CA VAL A 515 14.07 49.51 4.46
C VAL A 515 15.07 48.43 4.04
N ASP A 516 16.22 48.84 3.50
CA ASP A 516 17.35 47.94 3.21
C ASP A 516 17.81 47.20 4.47
N PHE A 517 18.22 45.94 4.32
CA PHE A 517 18.66 45.03 5.39
C PHE A 517 19.77 45.58 6.31
N LEU A 518 20.47 46.65 5.90
CA LEU A 518 21.51 47.33 6.68
C LEU A 518 20.99 48.31 7.74
N ASN A 519 19.72 48.73 7.66
CA ASN A 519 19.19 49.80 8.53
C ASN A 519 18.16 49.30 9.58
N GLU A 520 17.91 47.98 9.64
CA GLU A 520 16.96 47.38 10.59
C GLU A 520 17.37 47.59 12.06
N SER A 521 18.67 47.71 12.35
CA SER A 521 19.19 47.93 13.71
C SER A 521 18.97 49.36 14.24
N LEU A 522 18.64 50.33 13.38
CA LEU A 522 18.42 51.74 13.77
C LEU A 522 16.92 52.12 13.80
N ALA A 523 16.05 51.32 13.19
CA ALA A 523 14.61 51.62 13.09
C ALA A 523 13.78 51.21 14.32
N ASN A 524 14.33 50.42 15.25
CA ASN A 524 13.61 49.93 16.44
C ASN A 524 13.40 50.97 17.56
N GLN A 525 13.84 52.22 17.40
CA GLN A 525 13.63 53.30 18.39
C GLN A 525 12.69 54.43 17.94
N GLN A 526 12.15 54.38 16.72
CA GLN A 526 11.19 55.39 16.24
C GLN A 526 9.99 54.73 15.55
N GLN A 527 9.25 53.89 16.28
CA GLN A 527 7.91 53.49 15.88
C GLN A 527 6.87 54.39 16.54
N GLN A 528 6.74 55.63 16.07
CA GLN A 528 5.50 56.41 16.08
C GLN A 528 5.64 57.47 14.97
N PHE A 529 4.65 57.52 14.07
CA PHE A 529 4.55 58.40 12.88
C PHE A 529 5.24 57.92 11.59
N GLU A 530 4.53 57.07 10.83
CA GLU A 530 4.22 57.20 9.38
C GLU A 530 3.77 55.84 8.80
N SER A 531 2.68 55.33 9.36
CA SER A 531 1.98 54.15 8.85
C SER A 531 0.79 54.57 7.98
N ASN A 532 1.03 55.27 6.86
CA ASN A 532 0.01 55.59 5.85
C ASN A 532 0.61 55.92 4.48
N LYS A 533 1.48 55.06 3.95
CA LYS A 533 1.55 54.88 2.48
C LYS A 533 0.59 53.76 2.13
N THR A 534 -0.41 54.09 1.32
CA THR A 534 -1.55 53.25 0.94
C THR A 534 -1.05 51.90 0.40
N ILE A 535 -1.75 50.81 0.71
CA ILE A 535 -1.48 49.46 0.17
C ILE A 535 -1.29 49.49 -1.37
N GLU A 536 -1.95 50.43 -2.05
CA GLU A 536 -1.84 50.70 -3.49
C GLU A 536 -0.43 51.08 -3.96
N GLU A 537 0.36 51.83 -3.19
CA GLU A 537 1.73 52.21 -3.58
C GLU A 537 2.73 51.06 -3.47
N ARG A 538 2.47 50.07 -2.60
CA ARG A 538 3.27 48.84 -2.52
C ARG A 538 2.92 47.85 -3.64
N LEU A 539 1.66 47.85 -4.06
CA LEU A 539 1.16 46.97 -5.12
C LEU A 539 1.52 47.46 -6.52
N SER A 540 1.81 48.75 -6.71
CA SER A 540 2.24 49.30 -8.01
C SER A 540 3.61 48.79 -8.44
N CYS A 541 4.51 48.50 -7.48
CA CYS A 541 5.85 47.95 -7.73
C CYS A 541 5.84 46.54 -8.32
N LEU A 542 4.71 45.83 -8.21
CA LEU A 542 4.52 44.45 -8.65
C LEU A 542 3.69 44.35 -9.94
N LEU A 543 3.39 45.48 -10.58
CA LEU A 543 2.65 45.57 -11.84
C LEU A 543 3.64 45.71 -13.01
N VAL A 544 3.62 44.76 -13.93
CA VAL A 544 4.41 44.78 -15.16
C VAL A 544 3.47 45.00 -16.35
N GLU A 545 3.77 46.00 -17.18
CA GLU A 545 3.06 46.27 -18.42
C GLU A 545 3.92 45.88 -19.63
N LEU A 546 3.39 45.02 -20.49
CA LEU A 546 4.06 44.51 -21.68
C LEU A 546 3.18 44.77 -22.90
N SER A 547 3.76 45.30 -23.98
CA SER A 547 3.05 45.45 -25.25
C SER A 547 3.62 44.50 -26.29
N THR A 548 2.74 43.96 -27.13
CA THR A 548 3.12 43.20 -28.33
C THR A 548 3.99 44.06 -29.25
N PRO A 549 4.93 43.46 -30.02
CA PRO A 549 5.82 44.22 -30.90
C PRO A 549 5.12 45.10 -31.94
N ASN A 550 3.89 44.73 -32.33
CA ASN A 550 3.05 45.48 -33.26
C ASN A 550 2.11 46.49 -32.56
N GLY A 551 2.17 46.60 -31.23
CA GLY A 551 1.37 47.54 -30.44
C GLY A 551 -0.13 47.26 -30.39
N GLN A 552 -0.60 46.11 -30.89
CA GLN A 552 -2.03 45.78 -30.99
C GLN A 552 -2.62 45.27 -29.67
N CYS A 553 -1.78 44.79 -28.77
CA CYS A 553 -2.20 44.30 -27.45
C CYS A 553 -1.19 44.74 -26.39
N THR A 554 -1.71 45.25 -25.28
CA THR A 554 -0.96 45.56 -24.06
C THR A 554 -1.50 44.73 -22.90
N PHE A 555 -0.62 44.06 -22.18
CA PHE A 555 -0.90 43.19 -21.05
C PHE A 555 -0.37 43.84 -19.78
N GLN A 556 -1.21 43.88 -18.74
CA GLN A 556 -0.77 44.26 -17.41
C GLN A 556 -0.88 43.05 -16.48
N ILE A 557 0.25 42.61 -15.93
CA ILE A 557 0.35 41.44 -15.05
C ILE A 557 0.76 41.93 -13.67
N ARG A 558 0.06 41.46 -12.64
CA ARG A 558 0.40 41.73 -11.24
C ARG A 558 0.66 40.43 -10.50
N ALA A 559 1.83 40.32 -9.88
CA ALA A 559 2.12 39.25 -8.94
C ALA A 559 1.69 39.67 -7.53
N VAL A 560 0.91 38.84 -6.83
CA VAL A 560 0.48 39.10 -5.46
C VAL A 560 0.75 37.84 -4.63
N GLU A 561 1.27 38.06 -3.42
CA GLU A 561 1.49 36.98 -2.47
C GLU A 561 0.17 36.29 -2.11
N LEU A 562 0.18 34.97 -2.18
CA LEU A 562 -0.95 34.15 -1.76
C LEU A 562 -0.74 33.77 -0.29
N SER A 563 -1.77 33.89 0.54
CA SER A 563 -1.64 33.51 1.95
C SER A 563 -1.33 32.02 2.08
N ASP A 564 -0.49 31.66 3.05
CA ASP A 564 -0.02 30.29 3.29
C ASP A 564 -1.19 29.30 3.38
N ASP A 565 -2.26 29.68 4.07
CA ASP A 565 -3.47 28.86 4.17
C ASP A 565 -4.08 28.51 2.81
N ILE A 566 -4.14 29.47 1.88
CA ILE A 566 -4.70 29.26 0.54
C ILE A 566 -3.72 28.42 -0.28
N ALA A 567 -2.41 28.71 -0.22
CA ALA A 567 -1.39 27.93 -0.91
C ALA A 567 -1.41 26.45 -0.48
N VAL A 568 -1.49 26.19 0.83
CA VAL A 568 -1.63 24.84 1.40
C VAL A 568 -2.94 24.20 0.94
N SER A 569 -4.05 24.94 0.98
CA SER A 569 -5.35 24.42 0.54
C SER A 569 -5.36 24.05 -0.94
N LEU A 570 -4.80 24.89 -1.83
CA LEU A 570 -4.67 24.60 -3.26
C LEU A 570 -3.76 23.38 -3.50
N LYS A 571 -2.68 23.23 -2.73
CA LYS A 571 -1.77 22.08 -2.85
C LYS A 571 -2.46 20.78 -2.45
N ILE A 572 -3.19 20.79 -1.32
CA ILE A 572 -3.97 19.62 -0.84
C ILE A 572 -5.02 19.21 -1.88
N HIS A 573 -5.68 20.19 -2.52
CA HIS A 573 -6.76 19.94 -3.49
C HIS A 573 -6.27 20.00 -4.95
N SER A 574 -4.97 19.89 -5.21
CA SER A 574 -4.41 19.95 -6.57
C SER A 574 -5.03 18.90 -7.51
N LYS A 575 -5.29 17.70 -6.99
CA LYS A 575 -5.99 16.62 -7.72
C LYS A 575 -7.44 16.99 -8.04
N LEU A 576 -8.13 17.66 -7.12
CA LEU A 576 -9.49 18.14 -7.33
C LEU A 576 -9.54 19.22 -8.40
N LEU A 577 -8.56 20.13 -8.40
CA LEU A 577 -8.44 21.19 -9.40
C LEU A 577 -8.22 20.62 -10.82
N ALA A 578 -7.40 19.56 -10.96
CA ALA A 578 -7.24 18.86 -12.24
C ALA A 578 -8.56 18.27 -12.75
N VAL A 579 -9.39 17.70 -11.85
CA VAL A 579 -10.74 17.21 -12.20
C VAL A 579 -11.65 18.35 -12.66
N ILE A 580 -11.57 19.53 -12.04
CA ILE A 580 -12.31 20.73 -12.47
C ILE A 580 -11.82 21.21 -13.85
N GLU A 581 -10.51 21.18 -14.11
CA GLU A 581 -9.94 21.62 -15.39
C GLU A 581 -10.35 20.70 -16.54
N GLU A 582 -10.27 19.38 -16.36
CA GLU A 582 -10.80 18.40 -17.33
C GLU A 582 -12.29 18.59 -17.58
N ALA A 583 -13.03 19.07 -16.58
CA ALA A 583 -14.45 19.35 -16.68
C ALA A 583 -14.76 20.62 -17.51
N GLN A 584 -13.93 21.66 -17.42
CA GLN A 584 -14.16 22.94 -18.11
C GLN A 584 -14.00 22.86 -19.64
N GLY A 585 -13.41 21.78 -20.18
CA GLY A 585 -13.34 21.52 -21.61
C GLY A 585 -14.62 21.00 -22.26
N ARG A 586 -15.69 20.70 -21.49
CA ARG A 586 -16.99 20.18 -21.97
C ARG A 586 -18.13 20.96 -21.30
N ASP A 587 -19.27 21.11 -21.98
CA ASP A 587 -20.50 21.74 -21.48
C ASP A 587 -20.68 21.61 -19.95
N ASP A 588 -20.52 22.71 -19.21
CA ASP A 588 -20.47 22.77 -17.73
C ASP A 588 -21.62 21.99 -17.04
N ARG A 589 -22.80 21.95 -17.67
CA ARG A 589 -23.99 21.27 -17.15
C ARG A 589 -23.91 19.75 -17.22
N LYS A 590 -23.18 19.18 -18.17
CA LYS A 590 -23.05 17.72 -18.34
C LYS A 590 -21.97 17.14 -17.43
N VAL A 591 -20.94 17.92 -17.09
CA VAL A 591 -19.84 17.42 -16.26
C VAL A 591 -20.16 17.44 -14.77
N ILE A 592 -20.92 18.43 -14.28
CA ILE A 592 -21.42 18.44 -12.89
C ILE A 592 -22.24 17.18 -12.59
N VAL A 593 -22.97 16.63 -13.57
CA VAL A 593 -23.74 15.39 -13.43
C VAL A 593 -22.84 14.15 -13.35
N GLN A 594 -21.61 14.21 -13.86
CA GLN A 594 -20.67 13.08 -13.88
C GLN A 594 -19.80 12.98 -12.62
N LEU A 595 -19.69 14.06 -11.85
CA LEU A 595 -18.90 14.10 -10.63
C LEU A 595 -19.65 13.42 -9.48
N ASN A 596 -18.92 12.75 -8.59
CA ASN A 596 -19.53 12.22 -7.36
C ASN A 596 -19.83 13.33 -6.36
N ASP A 597 -20.83 13.10 -5.51
CA ASP A 597 -21.35 14.10 -4.59
C ASP A 597 -20.23 14.58 -3.63
N GLN A 598 -19.33 13.67 -3.24
CA GLN A 598 -18.06 13.94 -2.55
C GLN A 598 -17.19 14.99 -3.24
N THR A 599 -16.94 14.82 -4.53
CA THR A 599 -16.07 15.72 -5.30
C THR A 599 -16.76 17.06 -5.49
N LEU A 600 -18.08 17.07 -5.71
CA LEU A 600 -18.86 18.31 -5.82
C LEU A 600 -18.86 19.11 -4.53
N ASP A 601 -19.01 18.46 -3.37
CA ASP A 601 -18.98 19.14 -2.07
C ASP A 601 -17.56 19.58 -1.69
N GLN A 602 -16.53 18.80 -2.01
CA GLN A 602 -15.14 19.27 -1.90
C GLN A 602 -14.90 20.50 -2.80
N ILE A 603 -15.44 20.52 -4.02
CA ILE A 603 -15.36 21.69 -4.92
C ILE A 603 -16.10 22.88 -4.32
N ARG A 604 -17.28 22.67 -3.73
CA ARG A 604 -18.05 23.74 -3.05
C ARG A 604 -17.31 24.27 -1.83
N GLN A 605 -16.84 23.41 -0.93
CA GLN A 605 -16.06 23.80 0.25
C GLN A 605 -14.78 24.53 -0.14
N LEU A 606 -14.07 24.04 -1.18
CA LEU A 606 -12.90 24.72 -1.71
C LEU A 606 -13.30 26.09 -2.28
N ARG A 607 -14.37 26.19 -3.08
CA ARG A 607 -14.88 27.46 -3.61
C ARG A 607 -15.32 28.42 -2.52
N GLU A 608 -15.96 27.96 -1.45
CA GLU A 608 -16.37 28.79 -0.31
C GLU A 608 -15.17 29.30 0.47
N ARG A 609 -14.20 28.43 0.79
CA ARG A 609 -12.94 28.82 1.44
C ARG A 609 -12.13 29.80 0.60
N LEU A 610 -12.03 29.53 -0.71
CA LEU A 610 -11.39 30.41 -1.67
C LEU A 610 -12.16 31.72 -1.79
N ASN A 611 -13.48 31.71 -1.99
CA ASN A 611 -14.27 32.93 -2.12
C ASN A 611 -14.26 33.79 -0.85
N ALA A 612 -14.38 33.19 0.33
CA ALA A 612 -14.33 33.91 1.60
C ALA A 612 -12.99 34.63 1.81
N LYS A 613 -11.88 34.01 1.39
CA LYS A 613 -10.54 34.60 1.56
C LYS A 613 -10.10 35.45 0.38
N ILE A 614 -10.51 35.11 -0.85
CA ILE A 614 -10.24 35.85 -2.07
C ILE A 614 -11.08 37.12 -2.10
N TYR A 615 -12.39 37.15 -1.78
CA TYR A 615 -13.18 38.41 -1.83
C TYR A 615 -12.70 39.47 -0.84
N CYS A 616 -12.09 39.09 0.28
CA CYS A 616 -11.46 40.04 1.21
C CYS A 616 -10.28 40.79 0.58
N CYS A 617 -9.72 40.26 -0.51
CA CYS A 617 -8.68 40.86 -1.31
C CYS A 617 -9.31 41.22 -2.67
N LYS A 618 -9.30 42.47 -3.13
CA LYS A 618 -9.90 42.77 -4.45
C LYS A 618 -9.00 42.23 -5.59
N TRP A 619 -9.02 40.93 -5.86
CA TRP A 619 -8.31 40.30 -6.99
C TRP A 619 -9.12 40.53 -8.27
N LYS A 620 -8.81 41.61 -9.00
CA LYS A 620 -9.25 41.82 -10.39
C LYS A 620 -7.99 41.91 -11.26
N TYR A 621 -7.50 40.80 -11.85
CA TYR A 621 -6.27 40.89 -12.67
C TYR A 621 -6.29 39.97 -13.89
N MET A 622 -6.81 40.52 -14.99
CA MET A 622 -6.20 40.60 -16.32
C MET A 622 -7.14 41.54 -17.11
N GLU A 623 -6.78 42.82 -17.23
CA GLU A 623 -7.50 43.72 -18.13
C GLU A 623 -6.84 43.66 -19.51
N PHE A 624 -7.55 43.07 -20.47
CA PHE A 624 -7.18 43.17 -21.88
C PHE A 624 -7.62 44.52 -22.39
N LYS A 625 -6.66 45.42 -22.60
CA LYS A 625 -6.91 46.65 -23.37
C LYS A 625 -6.56 46.35 -24.82
N TYR A 626 -7.59 46.12 -25.63
CA TYR A 626 -7.48 46.17 -27.08
C TYR A 626 -7.52 47.64 -27.50
N SER A 627 -6.53 48.06 -28.29
CA SER A 627 -6.49 49.40 -28.91
C SER A 627 -7.35 49.47 -30.17
#